data_AF-A0A973IAW6-F1
#
_entry.id   AF-A0A973IAW6-F1
#
_cell.length_a   1.000
_cell.length_b   1.000
_cell.length_c   1.000
_cell.angle_alpha   90.00
_cell.angle_beta   90.00
_cell.angle_gamma   90.00
#
_symmetry.space_group_name_H-M   'P 1'
#
loop_
_entity.id
_entity.type
_entity.pdbx_description
1 polymer ?
#
loop_
_entity_poly.entity_id
_entity_poly.type
_entity_poly.pdbx_seq_one_letter_code
_entity_poly.pdbx_strand_id
1 'polypeptide(L)'
;MLTLSFVINILIVAPLTWLMLRGAVAMDASFGPDTDARRILACLYGTIGVASGVGLWLLASGQANLAEALAWTLLPMQIVYKLGTWPAVGFQSPVVRTNLGVVVLHSATLVTLL
;
A
#
# COMPACT_ATOMS: atom_id res chain seq x y z
N MET A 1 12.65 10.79 0.67
CA MET A 1 11.70 9.87 1.35
C MET A 1 10.47 9.59 0.51
N LEU A 2 9.87 10.61 -0.11
CA LEU A 2 8.66 10.47 -0.90
C LEU A 2 8.75 9.43 -2.05
N THR A 3 9.79 9.50 -2.87
CA THR A 3 10.07 8.51 -3.93
C THR A 3 10.13 7.09 -3.38
N LEU A 4 10.83 6.90 -2.27
CA LEU A 4 10.98 5.58 -1.64
C LEU A 4 9.63 5.02 -1.21
N SER A 5 8.77 5.84 -0.61
CA SER A 5 7.44 5.42 -0.16
C SER A 5 6.52 5.03 -1.31
N PHE A 6 6.54 5.76 -2.44
CA PHE A 6 5.79 5.33 -3.63
C PHE A 6 6.36 4.05 -4.25
N VAL A 7 7.69 3.91 -4.33
CA VAL A 7 8.33 2.68 -4.82
C VAL A 7 7.95 1.48 -3.96
N ILE A 8 8.06 1.58 -2.63
CA ILE A 8 7.71 0.50 -1.72
C ILE A 8 6.24 0.12 -1.83
N ASN A 9 5.33 1.10 -1.98
CA ASN A 9 3.92 0.79 -2.25
C ASN A 9 3.78 -0.08 -3.50
N ILE A 10 4.38 0.32 -4.62
CA ILE A 10 4.29 -0.44 -5.88
C ILE A 10 4.88 -1.84 -5.74
N LEU A 11 6.09 -1.96 -5.17
CA LEU A 11 6.77 -3.23 -5.01
C LEU A 11 5.98 -4.23 -4.14
N ILE A 12 5.21 -3.74 -3.17
CA ILE A 12 4.37 -4.58 -2.33
C ILE A 12 3.02 -4.87 -3.02
N VAL A 13 2.31 -3.84 -3.46
CA VAL A 13 0.91 -4.00 -3.89
C VAL A 13 0.78 -4.57 -5.30
N ALA A 14 1.75 -4.35 -6.20
CA ALA A 14 1.69 -4.88 -7.56
C ALA A 14 1.68 -6.42 -7.59
N PRO A 15 2.62 -7.15 -6.95
CA PRO A 15 2.57 -8.61 -6.93
C PRO A 15 1.36 -9.14 -6.16
N LEU A 16 0.96 -8.48 -5.06
CA LEU A 16 -0.25 -8.87 -4.31
C LEU A 16 -1.51 -8.78 -5.17
N THR A 17 -1.71 -7.63 -5.82
CA THR A 17 -2.85 -7.39 -6.72
C THR A 17 -2.89 -8.45 -7.82
N TRP A 18 -1.74 -8.68 -8.48
CA TRP A 18 -1.63 -9.66 -9.55
C TRP A 18 -2.00 -11.09 -9.11
N LEU A 19 -1.44 -11.55 -7.99
CA LEU A 19 -1.68 -12.89 -7.48
C LEU A 19 -3.11 -13.07 -6.99
N MET A 20 -3.68 -12.07 -6.31
CA MET A 20 -5.06 -12.12 -5.81
C MET A 20 -6.08 -12.10 -6.96
N LEU A 21 -5.87 -11.30 -8.00
CA LEU A 21 -6.76 -11.27 -9.17
C LEU A 21 -6.75 -12.58 -9.97
N ARG A 22 -5.61 -13.28 -9.98
CA ARG A 22 -5.47 -14.62 -10.58
C ARG A 22 -5.99 -15.75 -9.69
N GLY A 23 -6.48 -15.46 -8.49
CA GLY A 23 -6.97 -16.47 -7.56
C GLY A 23 -5.87 -17.45 -7.11
N ALA A 24 -4.62 -17.01 -7.02
CA ALA A 24 -3.50 -17.90 -6.72
C ALA A 24 -3.64 -18.55 -5.32
N VAL A 25 -3.58 -19.88 -5.25
CA VAL A 25 -3.70 -20.67 -4.01
C VAL A 25 -2.67 -20.28 -2.95
N ALA A 26 -1.49 -19.80 -3.38
CA ALA A 26 -0.45 -19.30 -2.47
C ALA A 26 -0.92 -18.11 -1.60
N MET A 27 -1.98 -17.40 -2.01
CA MET A 27 -2.54 -16.27 -1.26
C MET A 27 -3.46 -16.72 -0.12
N ASP A 28 -3.96 -17.96 -0.15
CA ASP A 28 -4.99 -18.45 0.77
C ASP A 28 -4.52 -18.42 2.23
N ALA A 29 -3.24 -18.73 2.47
CA ALA A 29 -2.65 -18.73 3.81
C ALA A 29 -2.61 -17.35 4.48
N SER A 30 -2.61 -16.27 3.69
CA SER A 30 -2.47 -14.89 4.20
C SER A 30 -3.73 -14.05 4.05
N PHE A 31 -4.55 -14.33 3.03
CA PHE A 31 -5.71 -13.52 2.64
C PHE A 31 -7.02 -14.31 2.62
N GLY A 32 -7.00 -15.60 2.98
CA GLY A 32 -8.15 -16.49 2.86
C GLY A 32 -8.44 -16.91 1.42
N PRO A 33 -9.46 -17.75 1.18
CA PRO A 33 -9.77 -18.33 -0.12
C PRO A 33 -10.18 -17.30 -1.18
N ASP A 34 -10.27 -17.72 -2.44
CA ASP A 34 -10.73 -16.85 -3.52
C ASP A 34 -12.19 -16.46 -3.37
N THR A 35 -12.42 -15.26 -2.89
CA THR A 35 -13.74 -14.71 -2.60
C THR A 35 -13.88 -13.32 -3.20
N ASP A 36 -15.13 -12.85 -3.34
CA ASP A 36 -15.40 -11.49 -3.81
C ASP A 36 -14.73 -10.43 -2.92
N ALA A 37 -14.71 -10.63 -1.61
CA ALA A 37 -14.01 -9.77 -0.66
C ALA A 37 -12.51 -9.68 -0.96
N ARG A 38 -11.87 -10.82 -1.28
CA ARG A 38 -10.45 -10.86 -1.67
C ARG A 38 -10.18 -10.13 -2.98
N ARG A 39 -11.09 -10.24 -3.96
CA ARG A 39 -10.98 -9.55 -5.25
C ARG A 39 -11.18 -8.04 -5.10
N ILE A 40 -12.12 -7.61 -4.26
CA ILE A 40 -12.32 -6.19 -3.92
C ILE A 40 -11.08 -5.62 -3.23
N LEU A 41 -10.48 -6.37 -2.31
CA LEU A 41 -9.22 -5.96 -1.67
C LEU A 41 -8.07 -5.84 -2.69
N ALA A 42 -8.00 -6.76 -3.65
CA ALA A 42 -7.02 -6.68 -4.74
C ALA A 42 -7.22 -5.40 -5.59
N CYS A 43 -8.46 -5.01 -5.89
CA CYS A 43 -8.75 -3.75 -6.58
C CYS A 43 -8.25 -2.54 -5.77
N LEU A 44 -8.48 -2.52 -4.45
CA LEU A 44 -7.99 -1.45 -3.58
C LEU A 44 -6.45 -1.37 -3.58
N TYR A 45 -5.77 -2.51 -3.50
CA TYR A 45 -4.31 -2.59 -3.61
C TYR A 45 -3.81 -2.13 -4.99
N GLY A 46 -4.53 -2.47 -6.06
CA GLY A 46 -4.28 -1.98 -7.41
C GLY A 46 -4.39 -0.46 -7.48
N THR A 47 -5.44 0.13 -6.90
CA THR A 47 -5.62 1.59 -6.82
C THR A 47 -4.45 2.26 -6.10
N ILE A 48 -3.99 1.71 -4.98
CA ILE A 48 -2.81 2.23 -4.25
C ILE A 48 -1.56 2.18 -5.15
N GLY A 49 -1.38 1.09 -5.89
CA GLY A 49 -0.27 0.92 -6.84
C GLY A 49 -0.31 1.95 -7.96
N VAL A 50 -1.47 2.14 -8.59
CA VAL A 50 -1.67 3.15 -9.63
C VAL A 50 -1.44 4.56 -9.10
N ALA A 51 -2.02 4.92 -7.96
CA ALA A 51 -1.83 6.24 -7.34
C ALA A 51 -0.35 6.50 -7.00
N SER A 52 0.36 5.48 -6.51
CA SER A 52 1.81 5.58 -6.25
C SER A 52 2.61 5.73 -7.54
N GLY A 53 2.22 5.03 -8.62
CA GLY A 53 2.82 5.19 -9.95
C GLY A 53 2.62 6.60 -10.52
N VAL A 54 1.42 7.16 -10.37
CA VAL A 54 1.14 8.56 -10.71
C VAL A 54 2.01 9.51 -9.88
N GLY A 55 2.14 9.27 -8.58
CA GLY A 55 3.05 10.05 -7.71
C GLY A 55 4.50 10.04 -8.19
N LEU A 56 5.03 8.88 -8.59
CA LEU A 56 6.38 8.79 -9.18
C LEU A 56 6.50 9.51 -10.51
N TRP A 57 5.49 9.40 -11.38
CA TRP A 57 5.48 10.11 -12.66
C TRP A 57 5.45 11.63 -12.46
N LEU A 58 4.67 12.13 -11.50
CA LEU A 58 4.64 13.56 -11.14
C LEU A 58 6.01 14.05 -10.66
N LEU A 59 6.68 13.28 -9.80
CA LEU A 59 8.04 13.59 -9.34
C LEU A 59 9.04 13.62 -10.50
N ALA A 60 9.01 12.61 -11.37
CA ALA A 60 9.88 12.55 -12.56
C ALA A 60 9.61 13.69 -13.55
N SER A 61 8.39 14.20 -13.58
CA SER A 61 7.97 15.32 -14.43
C SER A 61 8.19 16.70 -13.80
N GLY A 62 8.87 16.78 -12.65
CA GLY A 62 9.15 18.03 -11.94
C GLY A 62 7.94 18.64 -11.21
N GLN A 63 6.81 17.93 -11.12
CA GLN A 63 5.58 18.39 -10.47
C GLN A 63 5.54 17.98 -8.99
N ALA A 64 6.59 18.31 -8.24
CA ALA A 64 6.76 17.87 -6.84
C ALA A 64 5.58 18.26 -5.93
N ASN A 65 5.08 19.48 -6.06
CA ASN A 65 3.93 19.97 -5.26
C ASN A 65 2.67 19.11 -5.43
N LEU A 66 2.39 18.62 -6.64
CA LEU A 66 1.25 17.74 -6.89
C LEU A 66 1.48 16.33 -6.35
N ALA A 67 2.73 15.83 -6.44
CA ALA A 67 3.09 14.55 -5.85
C ALA A 67 2.96 14.59 -4.32
N GLU A 68 3.34 15.69 -3.68
CA GLU A 68 3.17 15.92 -2.24
C GLU A 68 1.70 16.00 -1.86
N ALA A 69 0.88 16.75 -2.61
CA ALA A 69 -0.56 16.80 -2.37
C ALA A 69 -1.22 15.41 -2.45
N LEU A 70 -0.82 14.60 -3.44
CA LEU A 70 -1.26 13.21 -3.55
C LEU A 70 -0.81 12.38 -2.34
N ALA A 71 0.42 12.58 -1.86
CA ALA A 71 0.96 11.86 -0.70
C ALA A 71 0.24 12.20 0.61
N TRP A 72 -0.14 13.47 0.81
CA TRP A 72 -0.94 13.92 1.96
C TRP A 72 -2.33 13.28 2.01
N THR A 73 -2.83 12.76 0.89
CA THR A 73 -4.07 11.98 0.87
C THR A 73 -3.76 10.49 1.01
N LEU A 74 -2.86 9.98 0.17
CA LEU A 74 -2.62 8.55 0.02
C LEU A 74 -1.96 7.92 1.26
N LEU A 75 -0.91 8.55 1.82
CA LEU A 75 -0.13 7.96 2.90
C LEU A 75 -0.91 7.90 4.23
N PRO A 76 -1.64 8.94 4.68
CA PRO A 76 -2.45 8.85 5.90
C PRO A 76 -3.53 7.77 5.84
N MET A 77 -4.25 7.65 4.71
CA MET A 77 -5.22 6.57 4.54
C MET A 77 -4.56 5.21 4.67
N GLN A 78 -3.36 5.04 4.10
CA GLN A 78 -2.60 3.80 4.26
C GLN A 78 -2.20 3.52 5.70
N ILE A 79 -1.72 4.53 6.42
CA ILE A 79 -1.34 4.40 7.83
C ILE A 79 -2.54 3.91 8.65
N VAL A 80 -3.70 4.55 8.49
CA VAL A 80 -4.91 4.22 9.25
C VAL A 80 -5.36 2.79 8.98
N TYR A 81 -5.53 2.38 7.72
CA TYR A 81 -6.02 1.02 7.45
C TYR A 81 -5.00 -0.04 7.87
N LYS A 82 -3.69 0.20 7.66
CA LYS A 82 -2.63 -0.75 8.01
C LYS A 82 -2.53 -0.94 9.52
N LEU A 83 -2.64 0.14 10.30
CA LEU A 83 -2.74 0.04 11.76
C LEU A 83 -3.99 -0.74 12.18
N GLY A 84 -5.13 -0.48 11.52
CA GLY A 84 -6.38 -1.23 11.75
C GLY A 84 -6.26 -2.74 11.50
N THR A 85 -5.33 -3.19 10.65
CA THR A 85 -5.13 -4.64 10.42
C THR A 85 -4.58 -5.38 11.62
N TRP A 86 -3.88 -4.73 12.55
CA TRP A 86 -3.33 -5.39 13.74
C TRP A 86 -4.44 -5.96 14.64
N PRO A 87 -5.39 -5.18 15.18
CA PRO A 87 -6.46 -5.75 16.00
C PRO A 87 -7.41 -6.66 15.20
N ALA A 88 -7.55 -6.45 13.89
CA ALA A 88 -8.47 -7.23 13.06
C ALA A 88 -7.96 -8.63 12.69
N VAL A 89 -6.65 -8.78 12.46
CA VAL A 89 -6.04 -10.03 11.95
C VAL A 89 -5.04 -10.64 12.94
N GLY A 90 -4.45 -9.82 13.81
CA GLY A 90 -3.45 -10.24 14.79
C GLY A 90 -2.02 -10.14 14.27
N PHE A 91 -1.08 -9.93 15.20
CA PHE A 91 0.34 -9.67 14.91
C PHE A 91 1.10 -10.85 14.29
N GLN A 92 0.60 -12.08 14.45
CA GLN A 92 1.24 -13.28 13.91
C GLN A 92 1.20 -13.32 12.37
N SER A 93 0.23 -12.62 11.77
CA SER A 93 0.12 -12.53 10.32
C SER A 93 1.36 -11.84 9.72
N PRO A 94 2.03 -12.45 8.72
CA PRO A 94 3.14 -11.80 8.02
C PRO A 94 2.69 -10.51 7.32
N VAL A 95 1.44 -10.43 6.88
CA VAL A 95 0.86 -9.24 6.25
C VAL A 95 0.80 -8.07 7.22
N VAL A 96 0.36 -8.32 8.48
CA VAL A 96 0.29 -7.29 9.51
C VAL A 96 1.68 -6.75 9.85
N ARG A 97 2.68 -7.63 9.97
CA ARG A 97 4.07 -7.21 10.24
C ARG A 97 4.64 -6.34 9.12
N THR A 98 4.43 -6.74 7.86
CA THR A 98 4.80 -5.92 6.70
C THR A 98 4.07 -4.58 6.70
N ASN A 99 2.76 -4.57 7.00
CA ASN A 99 1.96 -3.36 7.11
C ASN A 99 2.51 -2.39 8.16
N LEU A 100 2.92 -2.87 9.33
CA LEU A 100 3.52 -2.03 10.38
C LEU A 100 4.87 -1.43 9.95
N GLY A 101 5.71 -2.19 9.23
CA GLY A 101 6.93 -1.63 8.64
C GLY A 101 6.64 -0.50 7.65
N VAL A 102 5.61 -0.67 6.81
CA VAL A 102 5.15 0.38 5.88
C VAL A 102 4.57 1.59 6.62
N VAL A 103 3.86 1.38 7.73
CA VAL A 103 3.37 2.47 8.59
C VAL A 103 4.52 3.34 9.09
N VAL A 104 5.61 2.73 9.56
CA VAL A 104 6.80 3.46 10.02
C VAL A 104 7.40 4.29 8.88
N LEU A 105 7.59 3.68 7.71
CA LEU A 105 8.12 4.37 6.53
C LEU A 105 7.23 5.57 6.11
N HIS A 106 5.92 5.36 6.03
CA HIS A 106 4.97 6.40 5.59
C HIS A 106 4.86 7.52 6.62
N SER A 107 4.88 7.19 7.91
CA SER A 107 4.87 8.20 8.98
C SER A 107 6.14 9.05 8.93
N ALA A 108 7.31 8.41 8.79
CA ALA A 108 8.58 9.12 8.62
C ALA A 108 8.56 10.01 7.37
N THR A 109 7.97 9.53 6.26
CA THR A 109 7.83 10.31 5.02
C THR A 109 7.00 11.57 5.24
N LEU A 110 5.85 11.45 5.92
CA LEU A 110 5.00 12.61 6.21
C LEU A 110 5.71 13.62 7.11
N VAL A 111 6.48 13.16 8.11
CA VAL A 111 7.30 14.07 8.94
C VAL A 111 8.32 14.83 8.11
N THR A 112 8.91 14.24 7.05
CA THR A 112 9.83 14.96 6.16
C THR A 112 9.17 15.96 5.23
N LEU A 113 7.83 15.97 5.15
CA LEU A 113 7.05 16.92 4.34
C LEU A 113 6.46 18.07 5.18
N LEU A 114 6.66 18.06 6.50
CA LEU A 114 6.31 19.14 7.42
C LEU A 114 7.45 20.17 7.47
#